data_AF-A0A0H3ZST9-F1
#
_entry.id   AF-A0A0H3ZST9-F1
#
_cell.length_a   1.000
_cell.length_b   1.000
_cell.length_c   1.000
_cell.angle_alpha   90.00
_cell.angle_beta   90.00
_cell.angle_gamma   90.00
#
_symmetry.space_group_name_H-M   'P 1'
#
loop_
_entity.id
_entity.type
_entity.pdbx_description
1 polymer ?
#
loop_
_entity_poly.entity_id
_entity_poly.type
_entity_poly.pdbx_seq_one_letter_code
_entity_poly.pdbx_strand_id
1 'polypeptide(L)'
;MDIRPVVNWQSPETTPNVPKGETKTFWIATRFKRRGEWQTAVFDAQYVNKPLEYAEDDIEKEYPLDDDHFVNEDGKAMEAIGWHSLMEHADFHGYYEPIVFSEDRELLGWGEYQKPEFKSKDIAA
;
A
#
# COMPACT_ATOMS: atom_id res chain seq x y z
N MET A 1 -15.11 -10.81 -25.41
CA MET A 1 -13.90 -11.06 -24.59
C MET A 1 -14.26 -10.72 -23.16
N ASP A 2 -13.97 -11.63 -22.23
CA ASP A 2 -14.08 -11.32 -20.80
C ASP A 2 -12.93 -10.37 -20.46
N ILE A 3 -13.26 -9.11 -20.17
CA ILE A 3 -12.30 -8.04 -19.88
C ILE A 3 -11.96 -7.95 -18.39
N ARG A 4 -12.45 -8.89 -17.58
CA ARG A 4 -12.17 -8.92 -16.16
C ARG A 4 -10.71 -9.31 -15.92
N PRO A 5 -10.00 -8.60 -15.02
CA PRO A 5 -8.64 -8.97 -14.69
C PRO A 5 -8.62 -10.35 -14.03
N VAL A 6 -7.71 -11.21 -14.49
CA VAL A 6 -7.38 -12.46 -13.80
C VAL A 6 -6.36 -12.13 -12.72
N VAL A 7 -6.77 -12.26 -11.46
CA VAL A 7 -5.90 -11.96 -10.31
C VAL A 7 -5.23 -13.23 -9.82
N ASN A 8 -3.89 -13.22 -9.76
CA ASN A 8 -3.12 -14.30 -9.15
C ASN A 8 -2.94 -14.04 -7.64
N TRP A 9 -3.96 -14.40 -6.85
CA TRP A 9 -3.96 -14.20 -5.41
C TRP A 9 -2.84 -14.99 -4.71
N GLN A 10 -2.12 -14.30 -3.84
CA GLN A 10 -1.09 -14.80 -2.96
C GLN A 10 -1.61 -14.89 -1.52
N SER A 11 -1.00 -15.78 -0.74
CA SER A 11 -1.31 -15.97 0.68
C SER A 11 -1.07 -14.68 1.49
N PRO A 12 -1.88 -14.37 2.51
CA PRO A 12 -1.60 -13.27 3.43
C PRO A 12 -0.32 -13.47 4.24
N GLU A 13 0.19 -14.71 4.33
CA GLU A 13 1.44 -15.05 5.02
C GLU A 13 2.69 -14.78 4.18
N THR A 14 2.53 -14.51 2.88
CA THR A 14 3.66 -14.14 2.02
C THR A 14 3.80 -12.62 1.94
N THR A 15 5.04 -12.16 1.83
CA THR A 15 5.35 -10.74 1.64
C THR A 15 5.52 -10.43 0.16
N PRO A 16 4.88 -9.36 -0.36
CA PRO A 16 5.12 -8.92 -1.73
C PRO A 16 6.59 -8.53 -1.96
N ASN A 17 7.10 -8.80 -3.16
CA ASN A 17 8.47 -8.42 -3.52
C ASN A 17 8.54 -6.92 -3.90
N VAL A 18 8.73 -6.09 -2.88
CA VAL A 18 8.96 -4.64 -3.02
C VAL A 18 10.41 -4.34 -2.65
N PRO A 19 11.25 -3.88 -3.58
CA PRO A 19 12.62 -3.46 -3.29
C PRO A 19 12.68 -2.40 -2.19
N LYS A 20 13.81 -2.35 -1.48
CA LYS A 20 14.06 -1.32 -0.48
C LYS A 20 14.04 0.06 -1.15
N GLY A 21 13.39 1.03 -0.48
CA GLY A 21 13.16 2.37 -0.99
C GLY A 21 11.95 2.49 -1.91
N GLU A 22 11.31 1.37 -2.30
CA GLU A 22 10.20 1.40 -3.26
C GLU A 22 8.82 1.28 -2.62
N THR A 23 7.82 1.58 -3.43
CA THR A 23 6.41 1.40 -3.14
C THR A 23 5.71 0.82 -4.37
N LYS A 24 4.85 -0.18 -4.16
CA LYS A 24 4.09 -0.81 -5.26
C LYS A 24 2.62 -0.96 -4.89
N THR A 25 1.74 -0.82 -5.87
CA THR A 25 0.29 -1.01 -5.71
C THR A 25 -0.11 -2.46 -5.94
N PHE A 26 -0.98 -2.96 -5.08
CA PHE A 26 -1.56 -4.30 -5.13
C PHE A 26 -3.07 -4.22 -4.92
N TRP A 27 -3.77 -5.26 -5.34
CA TRP A 27 -5.09 -5.56 -4.78
C TRP A 27 -4.91 -6.34 -3.48
N ILE A 28 -5.65 -5.96 -2.45
CA ILE A 28 -5.74 -6.74 -1.22
C ILE A 28 -7.18 -7.15 -0.95
N ALA A 29 -7.36 -8.38 -0.48
CA ALA A 29 -8.62 -8.88 0.04
C ALA A 29 -8.53 -8.84 1.57
N THR A 30 -9.48 -8.17 2.22
CA THR A 30 -9.52 -8.09 3.68
C THR A 30 -10.88 -8.54 4.21
N ARG A 31 -10.89 -9.05 5.43
CA ARG A 31 -12.09 -9.28 6.22
C ARG A 31 -12.08 -8.33 7.41
N PHE A 32 -13.14 -7.57 7.65
CA PHE A 32 -13.20 -6.65 8.79
C PHE A 32 -14.57 -6.67 9.46
N LYS A 33 -14.62 -6.36 10.76
CA LYS A 33 -15.88 -6.24 11.49
C LYS A 33 -16.48 -4.85 11.29
N ARG A 34 -17.75 -4.81 10.91
CA ARG A 34 -18.55 -3.58 10.89
C ARG A 34 -19.89 -3.86 11.55
N ARG A 35 -20.19 -3.15 12.64
CA ARG A 35 -21.42 -3.34 13.44
C ARG A 35 -21.60 -4.79 13.93
N GLY A 36 -20.50 -5.47 14.28
CA GLY A 36 -20.51 -6.84 14.79
C GLY A 36 -20.55 -7.94 13.72
N GLU A 37 -20.69 -7.58 12.44
CA GLU A 37 -20.70 -8.53 11.33
C GLU A 37 -19.40 -8.48 10.56
N TRP A 38 -18.91 -9.65 10.14
CA TRP A 38 -17.75 -9.76 9.26
C TRP A 38 -18.12 -9.40 7.83
N GLN A 39 -17.36 -8.50 7.23
CA GLN A 39 -17.50 -8.09 5.84
C GLN A 39 -16.19 -8.32 5.11
N THR A 40 -16.28 -8.68 3.83
CA THR A 40 -15.12 -8.84 2.95
C THR A 40 -15.12 -7.73 1.92
N ALA A 41 -13.95 -7.14 1.68
CA ALA A 41 -13.75 -6.17 0.62
C ALA A 41 -12.43 -6.43 -0.11
N VAL A 42 -12.43 -6.12 -1.40
CA VAL A 42 -11.22 -6.05 -2.23
C VAL A 42 -11.05 -4.60 -2.64
N PHE A 43 -9.85 -4.06 -2.41
CA PHE A 43 -9.49 -2.70 -2.78
C PHE A 43 -7.98 -2.62 -3.07
N ASP A 44 -7.55 -1.52 -3.65
CA ASP A 44 -6.16 -1.22 -3.91
C ASP A 44 -5.46 -0.69 -2.66
N ALA A 45 -4.26 -1.22 -2.41
CA ALA A 45 -3.39 -0.76 -1.33
C ALA A 45 -1.96 -0.73 -1.84
N GLN A 46 -1.11 0.06 -1.17
CA GLN A 46 0.30 0.08 -1.44
C GLN A 46 1.05 -0.77 -0.42
N TYR A 47 2.03 -1.53 -0.88
CA TYR A 47 3.04 -2.08 0.00
C TYR A 47 4.28 -1.20 -0.11
N VAL A 48 4.67 -0.61 1.02
CA VAL A 48 5.80 0.31 1.15
C VAL A 48 6.96 -0.46 1.79
N ASN A 49 8.18 -0.26 1.28
CA ASN A 49 9.40 -0.81 1.89
C ASN A 49 10.46 0.28 2.04
N LYS A 50 10.17 1.27 2.88
CA LYS A 50 11.03 2.42 3.17
C LYS A 50 11.45 2.41 4.66
N PRO A 51 12.44 1.57 5.03
CA PRO A 51 13.04 1.61 6.36
C PRO A 51 13.73 2.96 6.60
N LEU A 52 13.76 3.42 7.85
CA LEU A 52 14.64 4.53 8.21
C LEU A 52 16.02 3.99 8.55
N GLU A 53 17.02 4.55 7.88
CA GLU A 53 18.42 4.26 8.15
C GLU A 53 19.13 5.54 8.54
N TYR A 54 20.06 5.41 9.48
CA TYR A 54 20.83 6.52 10.04
C TYR A 54 22.31 6.15 9.97
N ALA A 55 23.18 7.16 9.94
CA ALA A 55 24.61 6.93 10.03
C ALA A 55 24.96 6.28 11.39
N GLU A 56 25.98 5.41 11.44
CA GLU A 56 26.35 4.71 12.68
C GLU A 56 26.77 5.66 13.81
N ASP A 57 27.28 6.84 13.46
CA ASP A 57 27.69 7.90 14.37
C ASP A 57 26.56 8.88 14.73
N ASP A 58 25.39 8.78 14.08
CA ASP A 58 24.19 9.54 14.43
C ASP A 58 23.39 8.81 15.53
N ILE A 59 23.86 8.95 16.77
CA ILE A 59 23.24 8.37 17.96
C ILE A 59 21.82 8.93 18.17
N GLU A 60 21.60 10.19 17.81
CA GLU A 60 20.34 10.91 18.03
C GLU A 60 19.30 10.61 16.94
N LYS A 61 19.70 9.95 15.84
CA LYS A 61 18.83 9.60 14.70
C LYS A 61 18.13 10.84 14.13
N GLU A 62 18.88 11.91 13.98
CA GLU A 62 18.37 13.20 13.55
C GLU A 62 18.27 13.27 12.03
N TYR A 63 19.19 12.61 11.30
CA TYR A 63 19.29 12.72 9.84
C TYR A 63 19.20 11.35 9.16
N PRO A 64 18.02 10.97 8.62
CA PRO A 64 17.90 9.78 7.79
C PRO A 64 18.86 9.83 6.60
N LEU A 65 19.42 8.67 6.22
CA LEU A 65 20.31 8.53 5.07
C LEU A 65 19.58 8.64 3.72
N ASP A 66 18.27 8.36 3.71
CA ASP A 66 17.41 8.45 2.54
C ASP A 66 16.48 9.67 2.68
N ASP A 67 16.53 10.56 1.69
CA ASP A 67 15.70 11.78 1.63
C ASP A 67 14.24 11.47 1.23
N ASP A 68 13.96 10.29 0.68
CA ASP A 68 12.62 9.87 0.23
C ASP A 68 11.83 9.10 1.32
N HIS A 69 12.06 9.44 2.59
CA HIS A 69 11.32 8.90 3.73
C HIS A 69 9.94 9.58 3.89
N PHE A 70 9.00 8.89 4.53
CA PHE A 70 7.74 9.53 4.92
C PHE A 70 7.91 10.34 6.20
N VAL A 71 7.05 11.34 6.36
CA VAL A 71 6.99 12.16 7.56
C VAL A 71 5.62 12.07 8.21
N ASN A 72 5.59 12.17 9.53
CA ASN A 72 4.33 12.27 10.27
C ASN A 72 3.77 13.71 10.24
N GLU A 73 2.67 13.94 10.95
CA GLU A 73 2.01 15.25 11.04
C GLU A 73 2.91 16.36 11.63
N ASP A 74 3.91 15.98 12.43
CA ASP A 74 4.90 16.91 13.01
C ASP A 74 6.09 17.17 12.07
N GLY A 75 6.10 16.59 10.87
CA GLY A 75 7.21 16.67 9.93
C GLY A 75 8.42 15.81 10.29
N LYS A 76 8.27 14.86 11.23
CA LYS A 76 9.36 13.95 11.62
C LYS A 76 9.40 12.74 10.72
N ALA A 77 10.60 12.36 10.32
CA ALA A 77 10.85 11.13 9.57
C ALA A 77 10.23 9.92 10.28
N MET A 78 9.54 9.09 9.51
CA MET A 78 8.92 7.86 10.00
C MET A 78 9.27 6.67 9.09
N GLU A 79 9.45 5.52 9.73
CA GLU A 79 9.61 4.25 9.03
C GLU A 79 8.27 3.83 8.41
N ALA A 80 8.32 3.33 7.18
CA ALA A 80 7.15 2.85 6.48
C ALA A 80 7.44 1.52 5.80
N ILE A 81 7.11 0.44 6.51
CA ILE A 81 7.21 -0.93 6.00
C ILE A 81 5.83 -1.59 6.18
N GLY A 82 5.22 -1.99 5.07
CA GLY A 82 3.97 -2.73 5.06
C GLY A 82 2.84 -2.06 4.28
N TRP A 83 1.61 -2.50 4.57
CA TRP A 83 0.42 -2.11 3.84
C TRP A 83 -0.07 -0.72 4.22
N HIS A 84 -0.32 0.11 3.21
CA HIS A 84 -0.85 1.46 3.36
C HIS A 84 -2.05 1.67 2.42
N SER A 85 -3.07 2.36 2.90
CA SER A 85 -4.18 2.84 2.09
C SER A 85 -3.82 4.20 1.50
N LEU A 86 -4.01 4.34 0.19
CA LEU A 86 -3.97 5.65 -0.46
C LEU A 86 -5.36 6.25 -0.33
N MET A 87 -5.49 7.26 0.55
CA MET A 87 -6.75 7.97 0.73
C MET A 87 -6.73 9.30 -0.02
N GLU A 88 -7.80 9.57 -0.74
CA GLU A 88 -8.08 10.89 -1.29
C GLU A 88 -8.71 11.74 -0.18
N HIS A 89 -8.09 12.87 0.17
CA HIS A 89 -8.67 13.89 1.05
C HIS A 89 -9.08 15.11 0.21
N ALA A 90 -10.16 15.78 0.59
CA ALA A 90 -10.70 16.92 -0.17
C ALA A 90 -9.69 18.08 -0.30
N ASP A 91 -8.86 18.26 0.72
CA ASP A 91 -7.86 19.32 0.79
C ASP A 91 -6.42 18.86 0.48
N PHE A 92 -6.18 17.54 0.41
CA PHE A 92 -4.85 16.96 0.22
C PHE A 92 -4.91 15.69 -0.64
N HIS A 93 -4.16 15.66 -1.73
CA HIS A 93 -4.03 14.46 -2.54
C HIS A 93 -2.95 13.54 -1.97
N GLY A 94 -3.27 12.24 -1.86
CA GLY A 94 -2.28 11.20 -1.58
C GLY A 94 -1.87 11.08 -0.11
N TYR A 95 -2.82 11.15 0.82
CA TYR A 95 -2.55 10.81 2.21
C TYR A 95 -2.43 9.29 2.39
N TYR A 96 -1.38 8.87 3.09
CA TYR A 96 -1.06 7.45 3.33
C TYR A 96 -1.41 7.07 4.75
N GLU A 97 -2.33 6.13 4.93
CA GLU A 97 -2.61 5.54 6.25
C GLU A 97 -2.11 4.10 6.32
N PRO A 98 -1.32 3.73 7.35
CA PRO A 98 -0.99 2.33 7.60
C PRO A 98 -2.24 1.48 7.80
N ILE A 99 -2.32 0.34 7.10
CA ILE A 99 -3.36 -0.65 7.30
C ILE A 99 -2.92 -1.60 8.40
N VAL A 100 -3.49 -1.43 9.59
CA VAL A 100 -3.25 -2.31 10.73
C VAL A 100 -4.19 -3.51 10.67
N PHE A 101 -3.61 -4.72 10.65
CA PHE A 101 -4.35 -5.97 10.78
C PHE A 101 -4.42 -6.39 12.25
N SER A 102 -5.60 -6.80 12.70
CA SER A 102 -5.93 -7.09 14.09
C SER A 102 -7.07 -8.11 14.18
N GLU A 103 -7.56 -8.41 15.39
CA GLU A 103 -8.72 -9.30 15.61
C GLU A 103 -10.03 -8.82 14.94
N ASP A 104 -10.08 -7.56 14.52
CA ASP A 104 -11.23 -6.95 13.84
C ASP A 104 -10.97 -6.67 12.36
N ARG A 105 -9.75 -6.93 11.86
CA ARG A 105 -9.38 -6.78 10.45
C ARG A 105 -8.26 -7.74 10.05
N GLU A 106 -8.54 -8.65 9.14
CA GLU A 106 -7.61 -9.67 8.67
C GLU A 106 -7.29 -9.47 7.18
N LEU A 107 -6.04 -9.71 6.81
CA LEU A 107 -5.65 -9.87 5.41
C LEU A 107 -6.00 -11.30 4.97
N LEU A 108 -6.78 -11.43 3.91
CA LEU A 108 -7.14 -12.73 3.31
C LEU A 108 -6.23 -13.11 2.16
N GLY A 109 -5.57 -12.14 1.52
CA GLY A 109 -4.64 -12.34 0.42
C GLY A 109 -4.36 -11.05 -0.33
N TRP A 110 -3.37 -11.09 -1.21
CA TRP A 110 -2.96 -9.96 -2.05
C TRP A 110 -2.66 -10.41 -3.47
N GLY A 111 -2.71 -9.51 -4.44
CA GLY A 111 -2.38 -9.78 -5.83
C GLY A 111 -1.79 -8.54 -6.49
N GLU A 112 -0.83 -8.73 -7.39
CA GLU A 112 -0.23 -7.61 -8.14
C GLU A 112 -1.30 -6.86 -8.93
N TYR A 113 -1.29 -5.53 -8.81
CA TYR A 113 -2.17 -4.69 -9.58
C TYR A 113 -1.73 -4.68 -11.05
N GLN A 114 -2.63 -5.09 -11.94
CA GLN A 114 -2.42 -4.98 -13.38
C GLN A 114 -3.34 -3.89 -13.94
N LYS A 115 -2.73 -2.78 -14.36
CA LYS A 115 -3.47 -1.68 -14.99
C LYS A 115 -4.11 -2.19 -16.30
N PRO A 116 -5.42 -2.05 -16.48
CA PRO A 116 -6.06 -2.46 -17.73
C PRO A 116 -5.61 -1.56 -18.89
N GLU A 117 -5.21 -2.17 -20.01
CA GLU A 117 -4.97 -1.46 -21.26
C GLU A 117 -6.27 -1.30 -22.04
N PHE A 118 -6.81 -0.10 -22.07
CA PHE A 118 -7.92 0.24 -22.96
C PHE A 118 -7.35 0.70 -24.30
N LYS A 119 -7.50 -0.12 -25.34
CA LYS A 119 -7.26 0.34 -26.71
C LYS A 119 -8.32 1.38 -27.05
N SER A 120 -7.89 2.62 -27.27
CA SER A 120 -8.69 3.66 -27.92
C SER A 120 -9.33 3.02 -29.16
N LYS A 121 -10.66 3.00 -29.23
CA LYS A 121 -11.32 2.67 -30.49
C LYS A 121 -10.87 3.74 -31.47
N ASP A 122 -10.14 3.33 -32.52
CA ASP A 122 -9.85 4.19 -33.65
C ASP A 122 -11.16 4.86 -34.07
N ILE A 123 -11.25 6.16 -33.83
CA ILE A 123 -12.27 6.99 -34.46
C ILE A 123 -11.82 7.02 -35.92
N ALA A 124 -12.41 6.14 -36.73
CA ALA A 124 -12.23 6.15 -38.16
C ALA A 124 -12.56 7.56 -38.66
N ALA A 125 -11.53 8.22 -39.18
CA ALA A 125 -11.62 9.52 -39.86
C ALA A 125 -12.38 9.38 -41.19
#